data_AF-A0A4X1T4R1-F1
#
_entry.id   AF-A0A4X1T4R1-F1
#
_cell.length_a   1.000
_cell.length_b   1.000
_cell.length_c   1.000
_cell.angle_alpha   90.00
_cell.angle_beta   90.00
_cell.angle_gamma   90.00
#
_symmetry.space_group_name_H-M   'P 1'
#
loop_
_entity.id
_entity.type
_entity.pdbx_description
1 polymer ?
#
loop_
_entity_poly.entity_id
_entity_poly.type
_entity_poly.pdbx_seq_one_letter_code
_entity_poly.pdbx_strand_id
1 'polypeptide(L)' 'MEAVPRMPMIWLDLKEAGDFHFQSAVKKFVLKNYGENPEAYNEELKKLELLRQVGG' A
#
# COMPACT_ATOMS: atom_id res chain seq x y z
N MET A 1 28.99 -13.82 -31.04
CA MET A 1 28.73 -13.60 -29.60
C MET A 1 27.29 -13.99 -29.21
N GLU A 2 26.61 -14.85 -30.00
CA GLU A 2 25.17 -15.16 -29.83
C GLU A 2 24.89 -16.45 -29.00
N ALA A 3 25.94 -17.20 -28.63
CA ALA A 3 25.83 -18.50 -27.95
C ALA A 3 26.48 -18.52 -26.55
N VAL A 4 26.68 -17.36 -25.92
CA VAL A 4 27.24 -17.31 -24.56
C VAL A 4 26.16 -17.78 -23.56
N PRO A 5 26.42 -18.83 -22.76
CA PRO A 5 25.47 -19.27 -21.74
C PRO A 5 25.16 -18.15 -20.75
N ARG A 6 23.87 -17.99 -20.40
CA ARG A 6 23.47 -16.98 -19.43
C ARG A 6 23.98 -17.35 -18.04
N MET A 7 24.59 -16.38 -17.37
CA MET A 7 25.02 -16.51 -15.98
C MET A 7 23.80 -16.44 -15.05
N PRO A 8 23.84 -17.14 -13.90
CA PRO A 8 22.81 -16.98 -12.88
C PRO A 8 22.85 -15.55 -12.33
N MET A 9 21.65 -15.00 -12.12
CA MET A 9 21.48 -13.68 -11.50
C MET A 9 21.16 -13.86 -10.02
N ILE A 10 21.61 -12.93 -9.19
CA ILE A 10 21.18 -12.84 -7.80
C ILE A 10 19.78 -12.24 -7.79
N TRP A 11 18.88 -12.82 -6.99
CA TRP A 11 17.61 -12.22 -6.61
C TRP A 11 17.52 -12.12 -5.09
N LEU A 12 16.60 -11.29 -4.62
CA LEU A 12 16.31 -11.12 -3.21
C LEU A 12 14.84 -11.46 -2.96
N ASP A 13 14.58 -12.02 -1.79
CA ASP A 13 13.23 -12.25 -1.32
C ASP A 13 12.57 -10.92 -0.91
N LEU A 14 11.28 -10.79 -1.20
CA LEU A 14 10.48 -9.67 -0.74
C LEU A 14 10.13 -9.86 0.74
N LYS A 15 9.99 -8.75 1.46
CA LYS A 15 9.60 -8.79 2.87
C LYS A 15 8.11 -9.05 2.99
N GLU A 16 7.73 -9.81 4.01
CA GLU A 16 6.32 -9.96 4.41
C GLU A 16 5.80 -8.66 5.04
N ALA A 17 4.65 -8.20 4.55
CA ALA A 17 3.98 -7.03 5.10
C ALA A 17 3.06 -7.44 6.27
N GLY A 18 3.19 -6.75 7.41
CA GLY A 18 2.25 -6.87 8.53
C GLY A 18 1.08 -5.90 8.44
N ASP A 19 0.26 -5.85 9.49
CA ASP A 19 -0.92 -4.98 9.57
C ASP A 19 -0.57 -3.48 9.57
N PHE A 20 -1.40 -2.68 8.89
CA PHE A 20 -1.25 -1.23 8.84
C PHE A 20 -2.61 -0.52 8.83
N HIS A 21 -3.07 -0.11 10.02
CA HIS A 21 -4.40 0.45 10.25
C HIS A 21 -4.46 1.98 10.04
N PHE A 22 -4.32 2.45 8.80
CA PHE A 22 -4.28 3.90 8.49
C PHE A 22 -5.65 4.61 8.53
N GLN A 23 -6.75 3.88 8.31
CA GLN A 23 -8.08 4.47 8.12
C GLN A 23 -8.54 5.34 9.31
N SER A 24 -8.34 4.85 10.54
CA SER A 24 -8.74 5.59 11.76
C SER A 24 -7.95 6.89 11.92
N ALA A 25 -6.65 6.87 11.60
CA ALA A 25 -5.79 8.04 11.70
C ALA A 25 -6.18 9.12 10.68
N VAL A 26 -6.45 8.72 9.42
CA VAL A 26 -6.89 9.65 8.37
C VAL A 26 -8.23 10.27 8.72
N LYS A 27 -9.21 9.48 9.18
CA LYS A 27 -10.52 10.00 9.60
C LYS A 27 -10.40 11.05 10.72
N LYS A 28 -9.59 10.78 11.75
CA LYS A 28 -9.30 11.75 12.82
C LYS A 28 -8.61 13.01 12.28
N PHE A 29 -7.71 12.85 11.31
CA PHE A 29 -7.00 13.98 10.70
C PHE A 29 -7.93 14.87 9.89
N VAL A 30 -8.83 14.29 9.07
CA VAL A 30 -9.84 15.01 8.29
C VAL A 30 -10.74 15.82 9.22
N LEU A 31 -11.28 15.19 10.27
CA LEU A 31 -12.13 15.88 11.24
C LEU A 31 -11.42 17.03 11.93
N LYS A 32 -10.18 16.79 12.40
CA LYS A 32 -9.44 17.75 13.22
C LYS A 32 -8.93 18.95 12.42
N ASN A 33 -8.46 18.74 11.19
CA ASN A 33 -7.72 19.76 10.44
C ASN A 33 -8.57 20.43 9.36
N TYR A 34 -9.55 19.72 8.78
CA TYR A 34 -10.41 20.25 7.73
C TYR A 34 -11.85 20.52 8.21
N GLY A 35 -12.25 19.97 9.36
CA GLY A 35 -13.63 20.10 9.85
C GLY A 35 -14.66 19.39 8.96
N GLU A 36 -14.20 18.53 8.06
CA GLU A 36 -15.02 17.79 7.11
C GLU A 36 -15.54 16.49 7.71
N ASN A 37 -16.61 15.94 7.10
CA ASN A 37 -17.13 14.64 7.48
C ASN A 37 -16.12 13.53 7.12
N PRO A 38 -15.57 12.79 8.10
CA PRO A 38 -14.58 11.74 7.84
C PRO A 38 -15.11 10.59 6.98
N GLU A 39 -16.42 10.36 6.99
CA GLU A 39 -17.06 9.29 6.23
C GLU A 39 -17.11 9.60 4.72
N ALA A 40 -16.91 10.85 4.32
CA ALA A 40 -16.86 11.26 2.91
C ALA A 40 -15.70 10.60 2.14
N TYR A 41 -14.66 10.14 2.86
CA TYR A 41 -13.44 9.56 2.29
C TYR A 41 -13.40 8.03 2.38
N ASN A 42 -14.50 7.38 2.74
CA ASN A 42 -14.53 5.92 2.94
C ASN A 42 -14.19 5.14 1.67
N GLU A 43 -14.66 5.58 0.50
CA GLU A 43 -14.42 4.89 -0.76
C GLU A 43 -12.95 5.01 -1.18
N GLU A 44 -12.33 6.16 -0.98
CA GLU A 44 -10.90 6.39 -1.22
C GLU A 44 -10.04 5.54 -0.28
N LEU A 45 -10.40 5.50 1.01
CA LEU A 45 -9.72 4.67 2.01
C LEU A 45 -9.84 3.19 1.68
N LYS A 46 -11.00 2.74 1.19
CA LYS A 46 -11.23 1.36 0.76
C LYS A 46 -10.41 1.00 -0.49
N LYS A 47 -10.32 1.90 -1.47
CA LYS A 47 -9.47 1.72 -2.66
C LYS A 47 -7.99 1.61 -2.28
N LEU A 48 -7.53 2.41 -1.32
CA LEU A 48 -6.15 2.36 -0.83
C LEU A 48 -5.85 1.06 -0.08
N GLU A 49 -6.79 0.59 0.75
CA GLU A 49 -6.67 -0.70 1.44
C GLU A 49 -6.60 -1.86 0.43
N LEU A 50 -7.45 -1.83 -0.59
CA LEU A 50 -7.41 -2.82 -1.67
C LEU A 50 -6.07 -2.81 -2.40
N LEU A 51 -5.53 -1.62 -2.73
CA LEU A 51 -4.23 -1.50 -3.39
C LEU A 51 -3.10 -2.07 -2.53
N ARG A 52 -3.13 -1.82 -1.21
CA ARG A 52 -2.16 -2.39 -0.26
C ARG A 52 -2.24 -3.93 -0.22
N GLN A 53 -3.43 -4.50 -0.29
CA GLN A 53 -3.62 -5.96 -0.27
C GLN A 53 -3.20 -6.63 -1.58
N VAL A 54 -3.43 -5.98 -2.73
CA VAL A 54 -3.07 -6.53 -4.05
C VAL A 54 -1.56 -6.49 -4.30
N GLY A 55 -0.85 -5.53 -3.70
CA GLY A 55 0.61 -5.43 -3.79
C GLY A 55 1.38 -6.28 -2.77
N GLY A 56 0.68 -7.01 -1.89
CA GLY A 56 1.25 -7.90 -0.87
C GLY A 56 1.24 -9.36 -1.28
#